data_AF-A0A224Y1Y0-F1
#
_entry.id   AF-A0A224Y1Y0-F1
#
_cell.length_a   1.000
_cell.length_b   1.000
_cell.length_c   1.000
_cell.angle_alpha   90.00
_cell.angle_beta   90.00
_cell.angle_gamma   90.00
#
_symmetry.space_group_name_H-M   'P 1'
#
loop_
_entity.id
_entity.type
_entity.pdbx_description
1 polymer ?
#
loop_
_entity_poly.entity_id
_entity_poly.type
_entity_poly.pdbx_seq_one_letter_code
_entity_poly.pdbx_strand_id
1 'polypeptide(L)'
;QQELLNKLTHLSSQQQQQVLHALTPFYDAFTHDNNFQTKFSGVTHHIDTKNHAPVFSRPYKVAHSEAPILKALIQDNLDRGIIEESKSNWAHPV
;
A
#
# COMPACT_ATOMS: atom_id res chain seq x y z
N GLN A 1 0.76 -12.41 -15.13
CA GLN A 1 0.87 -12.39 -16.61
C GLN A 1 -0.48 -12.42 -17.34
N GLN A 2 -1.44 -13.29 -16.97
CA GLN A 2 -2.75 -13.35 -17.65
C GLN A 2 -3.52 -12.01 -17.64
N GLU A 3 -3.47 -11.26 -16.53
CA GLU A 3 -4.11 -9.95 -16.45
C GLU A 3 -3.47 -8.92 -17.40
N LEU A 4 -2.14 -8.93 -17.53
CA LEU A 4 -1.43 -8.08 -18.48
C LEU A 4 -1.87 -8.38 -19.92
N LEU A 5 -1.98 -9.65 -20.30
CA LEU A 5 -2.45 -10.05 -21.63
C LEU A 5 -3.88 -9.55 -21.90
N ASN A 6 -4.77 -9.61 -20.90
CA ASN A 6 -6.13 -9.08 -21.02
C ASN A 6 -6.14 -7.56 -21.30
N LYS A 7 -5.21 -6.80 -20.71
CA LYS A 7 -5.07 -5.35 -20.94
C LYS A 7 -4.55 -5.01 -22.35
N LEU A 8 -3.92 -5.95 -23.05
CA LEU A 8 -3.31 -5.73 -24.37
C LEU A 8 -4.19 -6.18 -25.56
N THR A 9 -5.43 -6.62 -25.29
CA THR A 9 -6.37 -7.16 -26.29
C THR A 9 -6.72 -6.19 -27.43
N HIS A 10 -6.56 -4.88 -27.22
CA HIS A 10 -6.82 -3.84 -28.21
C HIS A 10 -5.65 -3.59 -29.19
N LEU A 11 -4.51 -4.25 -28.97
CA LEU A 11 -3.28 -4.08 -29.77
C LEU A 11 -3.08 -5.20 -30.78
N SER A 12 -2.34 -4.93 -31.86
CA SER A 12 -1.93 -5.97 -32.80
C SER A 12 -0.94 -6.94 -32.16
N SER A 13 -0.83 -8.15 -32.69
CA SER A 13 0.08 -9.18 -32.15
C SER A 13 1.54 -8.70 -32.07
N GLN A 14 1.99 -7.90 -33.04
CA GLN A 14 3.33 -7.32 -33.05
C GLN A 14 3.52 -6.30 -31.91
N GLN A 15 2.52 -5.44 -31.66
CA GLN A 15 2.56 -4.46 -30.57
C GLN A 15 2.50 -5.15 -29.20
N GLN A 16 1.66 -6.19 -29.06
CA GLN A 16 1.61 -7.00 -27.85
C GLN A 16 2.99 -7.59 -27.51
N GLN A 17 3.70 -8.14 -28.51
CA GLN A 17 5.05 -8.68 -28.31
C GLN A 17 6.06 -7.59 -27.90
N GLN A 18 5.99 -6.39 -28.50
CA GLN A 18 6.87 -5.29 -28.12
C GLN A 18 6.68 -4.86 -26.67
N VAL A 19 5.43 -4.76 -26.21
CA VAL A 19 5.10 -4.41 -24.83
C VAL A 19 5.58 -5.49 -23.87
N LEU A 20 5.30 -6.77 -24.16
CA LEU A 20 5.75 -7.88 -23.33
C LEU A 20 7.28 -7.91 -23.23
N HIS A 21 7.98 -7.74 -24.35
CA HIS A 21 9.44 -7.70 -24.37
C HIS A 21 10.00 -6.56 -23.50
N ALA A 22 9.39 -5.38 -23.55
CA ALA A 22 9.84 -4.22 -22.77
C ALA A 22 9.59 -4.38 -21.26
N LEU A 23 8.46 -4.98 -20.88
CA LEU A 23 8.04 -5.08 -19.47
C LEU A 23 8.56 -6.32 -18.75
N THR A 24 8.82 -7.42 -19.47
CA THR A 24 9.26 -8.70 -18.88
C THR A 24 10.52 -8.57 -18.00
N PRO A 25 11.58 -7.84 -18.42
CA PRO A 25 12.78 -7.69 -17.59
C PRO A 25 12.54 -6.95 -16.27
N PHE A 26 11.47 -6.16 -16.20
CA PHE A 26 11.11 -5.35 -15.04
C PHE A 26 9.84 -5.88 -14.38
N TYR A 27 9.45 -7.13 -14.65
CA TYR A 27 8.20 -7.68 -14.14
C TYR A 27 8.12 -7.45 -12.63
N ASP A 28 9.12 -7.84 -11.86
CA ASP A 28 9.12 -7.70 -10.39
C ASP A 28 9.10 -6.24 -9.87
N ALA A 29 9.35 -5.25 -10.73
CA ALA A 29 9.29 -3.83 -10.36
C ALA A 29 7.87 -3.25 -10.40
N PHE A 30 6.90 -3.96 -11.00
CA PHE A 30 5.51 -3.52 -11.10
C PHE A 30 4.60 -4.33 -10.16
N THR A 31 3.52 -3.70 -9.72
CA THR A 31 2.43 -4.37 -9.00
C THR A 31 1.51 -5.08 -10.00
N HIS A 32 1.40 -6.40 -9.91
CA HIS A 32 0.63 -7.23 -10.87
C HIS A 32 -0.75 -7.65 -10.38
N ASP A 33 -1.03 -7.45 -9.10
CA ASP A 33 -2.27 -7.77 -8.45
C ASP A 33 -2.55 -6.74 -7.34
N ASN A 34 -3.67 -6.89 -6.65
CA ASN A 34 -4.00 -6.10 -5.47
C ASN A 34 -3.31 -6.61 -4.19
N ASN A 35 -2.48 -7.65 -4.25
CA ASN A 35 -1.86 -8.33 -3.11
C ASN A 35 -0.34 -8.08 -3.05
N PHE A 36 0.06 -6.84 -3.29
CA PHE A 36 1.45 -6.43 -3.37
C PHE A 36 2.04 -6.27 -1.96
N GLN A 37 3.07 -7.08 -1.68
CA GLN A 37 3.88 -6.99 -0.46
C GLN A 37 4.83 -5.79 -0.56
N THR A 38 4.40 -4.64 -0.04
CA THR A 38 5.21 -3.39 -0.07
C THR A 38 6.14 -3.24 1.12
N LYS A 39 6.07 -4.15 2.09
CA LYS A 39 6.87 -4.05 3.31
C LYS A 39 8.30 -4.54 3.04
N PHE A 40 9.23 -3.60 2.97
CA PHE A 40 10.66 -3.87 3.00
C PHE A 40 11.17 -3.85 4.45
N SER A 41 11.84 -4.93 4.89
CA SER A 41 12.33 -5.09 6.26
C SER A 41 13.86 -4.99 6.41
N GLY A 42 14.60 -4.71 5.33
CA GLY A 42 16.06 -4.71 5.33
C GLY A 42 16.71 -3.49 5.99
N VAL A 43 15.93 -2.45 6.34
CA VAL A 43 16.40 -1.24 7.01
C VAL A 43 15.41 -0.85 8.08
N THR A 44 15.91 -0.46 9.26
CA THR A 44 15.10 0.10 10.35
C THR A 44 15.49 1.55 10.58
N HIS A 45 14.50 2.44 10.54
CA HIS A 45 14.70 3.86 10.81
C HIS A 45 14.45 4.18 12.28
N HIS A 46 15.24 5.09 12.85
CA HIS A 46 15.02 5.64 14.19
C HIS A 46 14.71 7.13 14.08
N ILE A 47 13.65 7.58 14.77
CA ILE A 47 13.23 8.98 14.82
C ILE A 47 13.65 9.55 16.18
N ASP A 48 14.58 10.49 16.18
CA ASP A 48 15.01 11.21 17.40
C ASP A 48 14.02 12.33 17.75
N THR A 49 13.22 12.11 18.79
CA THR A 49 12.26 13.09 19.32
C THR A 49 12.88 14.10 20.28
N LYS A 50 14.19 14.01 20.54
CA LYS A 50 14.91 14.82 21.53
C LYS A 50 14.16 14.84 22.87
N ASN A 51 13.89 16.04 23.40
CA ASN A 51 13.22 16.24 24.69
C ASN A 51 11.71 16.55 24.53
N HIS A 52 11.11 16.29 23.37
CA HIS A 52 9.69 16.53 23.17
C HIS A 52 8.84 15.45 23.86
N ALA A 53 7.89 15.89 24.68
CA ALA A 53 6.93 15.00 25.33
C ALA A 53 5.90 14.47 24.31
N PRO A 54 5.29 13.29 24.56
CA PRO A 54 4.24 12.74 23.72
C PRO A 54 3.06 13.68 23.52
N VAL A 55 2.57 13.76 22.28
CA VAL A 55 1.38 14.52 21.91
C VAL A 55 0.23 13.55 21.63
N PHE A 56 -0.88 13.75 22.34
CA PHE A 56 -2.11 13.00 22.17
C PHE A 56 -3.25 13.93 21.73
N SER A 57 -3.85 13.59 20.60
CA SER A 57 -5.04 14.24 20.06
C SER A 57 -6.16 13.22 19.87
N ARG A 58 -7.39 13.61 20.19
CA ARG A 58 -8.57 12.74 20.04
C ARG A 58 -8.90 12.55 18.55
N PRO A 59 -9.31 11.33 18.12
CA PRO A 59 -9.78 11.11 16.76
C PRO A 59 -10.98 11.99 16.39
N TYR A 60 -11.09 12.36 15.11
CA TYR A 60 -12.27 13.06 14.60
C TYR A 60 -13.45 12.12 14.43
N LYS A 61 -14.65 12.71 14.32
CA LYS A 61 -15.83 11.96 13.93
C LYS A 61 -15.78 11.69 12.44
N VAL A 62 -15.79 10.42 12.07
CA VAL A 62 -15.86 9.96 10.67
C VAL A 62 -17.31 9.99 10.21
N ALA A 63 -17.58 10.45 8.98
CA ALA A 63 -18.92 10.42 8.43
C ALA A 63 -19.40 8.98 8.22
N HIS A 64 -20.71 8.74 8.34
CA HIS A 64 -21.27 7.39 8.21
C HIS A 64 -20.94 6.73 6.86
N SER A 65 -20.88 7.51 5.78
CA SER A 65 -20.50 7.04 4.44
C SER A 65 -19.04 6.61 4.34
N GLU A 66 -18.16 7.19 5.16
CA GLU A 66 -16.71 6.98 5.10
C GLU A 66 -16.24 5.87 6.04
N ALA A 67 -16.97 5.63 7.13
CA ALA A 67 -16.67 4.59 8.12
C ALA A 67 -16.39 3.20 7.50
N PRO A 68 -17.21 2.66 6.56
CA PRO A 68 -16.91 1.36 5.94
C PRO A 68 -15.65 1.39 5.08
N ILE A 69 -15.35 2.51 4.41
CA ILE A 69 -14.18 2.68 3.57
C ILE A 69 -12.92 2.69 4.44
N LEU A 70 -12.91 3.50 5.51
CA LEU A 70 -11.81 3.58 6.45
C LEU A 70 -11.53 2.20 7.07
N LYS A 71 -12.58 1.46 7.47
CA LYS A 71 -12.44 0.12 8.03
C LYS A 71 -11.81 -0.86 7.02
N ALA A 72 -12.23 -0.81 5.76
CA ALA A 72 -11.68 -1.67 4.71
C ALA A 72 -10.18 -1.36 4.47
N LEU A 73 -9.80 -0.09 4.46
CA LEU A 73 -8.39 0.32 4.31
C LEU A 73 -7.53 -0.13 5.51
N ILE A 74 -8.04 0.01 6.74
CA ILE A 74 -7.32 -0.47 7.93
C ILE A 74 -7.11 -1.98 7.85
N GLN A 75 -8.15 -2.75 7.48
CA GLN A 75 -8.03 -4.19 7.36
C GLN A 75 -7.04 -4.60 6.28
N ASP A 76 -7.09 -3.99 5.08
CA ASP A 76 -6.13 -4.26 4.00
C ASP A 76 -4.68 -4.03 4.46
N ASN A 77 -4.41 -2.91 5.16
CA ASN A 77 -3.07 -2.61 5.64
C ASN A 77 -2.59 -3.53 6.78
N LEU A 78 -3.51 -4.01 7.62
CA LEU A 78 -3.23 -5.05 8.63
C LEU A 78 -2.89 -6.38 7.96
N ASP A 79 -3.70 -6.82 6.98
CA ASP A 79 -3.50 -8.07 6.26
C ASP A 79 -2.17 -8.06 5.48
N ARG A 80 -1.78 -6.89 4.95
CA ARG A 80 -0.49 -6.67 4.28
C ARG A 80 0.69 -6.45 5.25
N GLY A 81 0.44 -6.40 6.55
CA GLY A 81 1.44 -6.23 7.61
C GLY A 81 2.14 -4.87 7.61
N ILE A 82 1.55 -3.86 6.95
CA ILE A 82 2.08 -2.49 6.85
C ILE A 82 1.90 -1.74 8.18
N ILE A 83 0.76 -1.95 8.84
CA ILE A 83 0.45 -1.42 10.16
C ILE A 83 0.23 -2.56 11.16
N GLU A 84 0.29 -2.24 12.46
CA GLU A 84 0.05 -3.17 13.55
C GLU A 84 -0.66 -2.47 14.71
N GLU A 85 -1.31 -3.28 15.56
CA GLU A 85 -1.90 -2.77 16.80
C GLU A 85 -0.79 -2.37 17.78
N SER A 86 -0.94 -1.20 18.41
CA SER A 86 0.01 -0.72 19.41
C SER A 86 -0.68 0.07 20.52
N LYS A 87 0.00 0.21 21.67
CA LYS A 87 -0.38 1.09 22.76
C LYS A 87 0.65 2.20 22.86
N SER A 88 0.28 3.41 22.46
CA SER A 88 1.19 4.57 22.40
C SER A 88 0.63 5.76 23.16
N ASN A 89 1.53 6.51 23.81
CA ASN A 89 1.22 7.82 24.37
C ASN A 89 1.15 8.92 23.29
N TRP A 90 1.60 8.62 22.07
CA TRP A 90 1.45 9.45 20.89
C TRP A 90 0.21 9.03 20.11
N ALA A 91 -0.68 9.97 19.83
CA ALA A 91 -1.84 9.73 18.97
C ALA A 91 -2.20 11.00 18.18
N HIS A 92 -2.47 10.83 16.90
CA HIS A 92 -2.95 11.90 16.02
C HIS A 92 -4.27 11.45 15.38
N PRO A 93 -5.24 12.36 15.17
CA PRO A 93 -6.49 12.01 14.51
C PRO A 93 -6.25 11.55 13.07
N VAL A 94 -7.11 10.63 12.64
CA VAL A 94 -7.27 10.19 11.25
C VAL A 94 -8.54 10.84 10.68
#